data_AF-C3ZRL0-F1
#
_entry.id   AF-C3ZRL0-F1
#
_cell.length_a   1.000
_cell.length_b   1.000
_cell.length_c   1.000
_cell.angle_alpha   90.00
_cell.angle_beta   90.00
_cell.angle_gamma   90.00
#
_symmetry.space_group_name_H-M   'P 1'
#
loop_
_entity.id
_entity.type
_entity.pdbx_description
1 polymer ?
#
loop_
_entity_poly.entity_id
_entity_poly.type
_entity_poly.pdbx_seq_one_letter_code
_entity_poly.pdbx_strand_id
1 'polypeptide(L)'
;MAATVFWTYKGTNFPSIASKEALEALPDFEICDDDIAVVSFPKTGMPATVFWTYKGTNFPSIASKEALEALPDFEICDDDIAVVSFPKTGSNWLLGIISKLLRSAGKTEESVSSLMPAPIELSLKPNEPPGYVTLAAKSSPRILKTLLPIRFAPRGISKPQNKVKVLVMMRNPKDSAVSYYHFSRKLGPLLGVGEPPAWEEYARAFVGGQS
;
A
#
# COMPACT_ATOMS: atom_id res chain seq x y z
N MET A 1 0.04 17.66 24.29
CA MET A 1 -0.15 17.17 22.91
C MET A 1 0.34 18.25 21.96
N ALA A 2 0.99 17.89 20.85
CA ALA A 2 1.30 18.85 19.79
C ALA A 2 0.11 18.97 18.83
N ALA A 3 -0.25 20.20 18.43
CA ALA A 3 -1.32 20.41 17.47
C ALA A 3 -0.82 20.15 16.04
N THR A 4 -1.51 19.29 15.29
CA THR A 4 -1.23 19.08 13.87
C THR A 4 -1.57 20.35 13.09
N VAL A 5 -0.55 20.99 12.50
CA VAL A 5 -0.74 22.18 11.67
C VAL A 5 -1.25 21.76 10.29
N PHE A 6 -2.28 22.46 9.81
CA PHE A 6 -2.84 22.30 8.47
C PHE A 6 -2.68 23.59 7.68
N TRP A 7 -2.63 23.46 6.36
CA TRP A 7 -2.57 24.55 5.39
C TRP A 7 -3.52 24.26 4.21
N THR A 8 -3.91 25.29 3.45
CA THR A 8 -4.99 25.18 2.46
C THR A 8 -4.50 25.40 1.03
N TYR A 9 -4.90 24.54 0.10
CA TYR A 9 -4.66 24.66 -1.34
C TYR A 9 -5.93 24.40 -2.13
N LYS A 10 -6.31 25.31 -3.04
CA LYS A 10 -7.53 25.21 -3.88
C LYS A 10 -8.77 24.77 -3.07
N GLY A 11 -8.97 25.39 -1.90
CA GLY A 11 -10.08 25.12 -0.98
C GLY A 11 -9.97 23.83 -0.14
N THR A 12 -8.94 23.00 -0.35
CA THR A 12 -8.73 21.73 0.35
C THR A 12 -7.65 21.87 1.42
N ASN A 13 -7.88 21.30 2.61
CA ASN A 13 -6.90 21.31 3.70
C ASN A 13 -5.93 20.12 3.61
N PHE A 14 -4.65 20.42 3.87
CA PHE A 14 -3.53 19.50 3.85
C PHE A 14 -2.76 19.58 5.17
N PRO A 15 -2.31 18.45 5.75
CA PRO A 15 -1.42 18.49 6.90
C PRO A 15 -0.04 19.04 6.49
N SER A 16 0.71 19.59 7.43
CA SER A 16 2.06 20.16 7.22
C SER A 16 3.11 19.20 6.60
N ILE A 17 2.83 17.90 6.56
CA ILE A 17 3.68 16.89 5.87
C ILE A 17 3.48 16.85 4.35
N ALA A 18 2.47 17.52 3.80
CA ALA A 18 2.28 17.65 2.37
C ALA A 18 3.01 18.90 1.85
N SER A 19 3.96 18.69 0.93
CA SER A 19 4.60 19.77 0.19
C SER A 19 3.57 20.55 -0.63
N LYS A 20 3.74 21.88 -0.64
CA LYS A 20 2.91 22.78 -1.45
C LYS A 20 3.37 22.77 -2.90
N GLU A 21 4.67 22.77 -3.08
CA GLU A 21 5.42 22.74 -4.34
C GLU A 21 4.99 21.51 -5.18
N ALA A 22 4.88 20.35 -4.55
CA ALA A 22 4.39 19.12 -5.18
C ALA A 22 2.92 19.19 -5.64
N LEU A 23 2.08 19.99 -4.98
CA LEU A 23 0.67 20.20 -5.37
C LEU A 23 0.51 21.32 -6.40
N GLU A 24 1.49 22.22 -6.50
CA GLU A 24 1.57 23.28 -7.52
C GLU A 24 2.15 22.76 -8.85
N ALA A 25 3.03 21.76 -8.82
CA ALA A 25 3.58 21.09 -10.02
C ALA A 25 2.66 20.01 -10.65
N LEU A 26 1.61 19.56 -9.95
CA LEU A 26 0.66 18.55 -10.47
C LEU A 26 -0.01 18.87 -11.84
N PRO A 27 -0.32 20.13 -12.21
CA PRO A 27 -0.88 20.45 -13.52
C PRO A 27 0.09 20.22 -14.68
N ASP A 28 1.39 20.27 -14.40
CA ASP A 28 2.48 20.18 -15.38
C ASP A 28 3.09 18.76 -15.43
N PHE A 29 2.41 17.79 -14.81
CA PHE A 29 2.81 16.37 -14.80
C PHE A 29 2.35 15.69 -16.10
N GLU A 30 3.27 15.52 -17.05
CA GLU A 30 3.03 14.71 -18.26
C GLU A 30 2.87 13.22 -17.91
N ILE A 31 2.01 12.54 -18.67
CA ILE A 31 1.73 11.10 -18.56
C ILE A 31 2.21 10.44 -19.85
N CYS A 32 3.04 9.40 -19.75
CA CYS A 32 3.57 8.67 -20.90
C CYS A 32 2.59 7.62 -21.43
N ASP A 33 2.75 7.19 -22.68
CA ASP A 33 1.88 6.16 -23.31
C ASP A 33 1.92 4.78 -22.62
N ASP A 34 2.98 4.50 -21.83
CA ASP A 34 3.12 3.26 -21.02
C ASP A 34 2.50 3.38 -19.60
N ASP A 35 2.01 4.55 -19.18
CA ASP A 35 1.55 4.81 -17.80
C ASP A 35 0.09 4.40 -17.56
N ILE A 36 -0.14 3.55 -16.56
CA ILE A 36 -1.49 3.17 -16.10
C ILE A 36 -1.91 4.05 -14.91
N ALA A 37 -2.49 5.21 -15.19
CA ALA A 37 -3.01 6.14 -14.18
C ALA A 37 -4.45 5.84 -13.75
N VAL A 38 -4.67 5.61 -12.45
CA VAL A 38 -6.01 5.48 -11.84
C VAL A 38 -6.15 6.50 -10.71
N VAL A 39 -6.74 7.67 -10.99
CA VAL A 39 -6.76 8.81 -10.07
C VAL A 39 -8.02 8.85 -9.19
N SER A 40 -7.85 8.85 -7.86
CA SER A 40 -8.90 9.23 -6.91
C SER A 40 -8.33 9.73 -5.57
N PHE A 41 -8.85 10.84 -5.04
CA PHE A 41 -8.21 11.60 -3.95
C PHE A 41 -8.54 11.06 -2.52
N PRO A 42 -7.55 10.90 -1.60
CA PRO A 42 -7.73 10.24 -0.29
C PRO A 42 -7.40 11.09 0.97
N LYS A 43 -7.74 10.54 2.16
CA LYS A 43 -7.05 10.61 3.48
C LYS A 43 -7.73 9.55 4.43
N THR A 44 -7.01 8.99 5.41
CA THR A 44 -7.44 7.89 6.35
C THR A 44 -8.16 8.44 7.60
N GLY A 45 -8.58 7.76 8.72
CA GLY A 45 -8.42 6.40 9.28
C GLY A 45 -8.72 6.29 10.82
N MET A 46 -9.24 5.17 11.37
CA MET A 46 -8.98 4.58 12.73
C MET A 46 -9.26 3.03 12.71
N PRO A 47 -9.36 2.23 13.81
CA PRO A 47 -8.48 1.06 13.95
C PRO A 47 -9.17 -0.31 13.89
N ALA A 48 -8.47 -1.33 13.37
CA ALA A 48 -8.90 -2.74 13.40
C ALA A 48 -7.72 -3.74 13.52
N THR A 49 -6.66 -3.36 14.22
CA THR A 49 -5.46 -4.17 14.45
C THR A 49 -4.77 -3.66 15.72
N VAL A 50 -3.88 -4.45 16.35
CA VAL A 50 -2.93 -3.89 17.32
C VAL A 50 -1.94 -3.04 16.52
N PHE A 51 -2.05 -1.72 16.63
CA PHE A 51 -1.14 -0.79 15.95
C PHE A 51 0.03 -0.42 16.84
N TRP A 52 1.19 -0.21 16.21
CA TRP A 52 2.37 0.37 16.84
C TRP A 52 2.89 1.52 15.95
N THR A 53 3.51 2.53 16.56
CA THR A 53 3.90 3.75 15.84
C THR A 53 5.37 3.73 15.44
N TYR A 54 5.65 3.74 14.13
CA TYR A 54 6.99 3.85 13.57
C TYR A 54 7.16 5.20 12.86
N LYS A 55 8.17 6.00 13.27
CA LYS A 55 8.48 7.33 12.68
C LYS A 55 7.23 8.21 12.47
N GLY A 56 6.30 8.21 13.42
CA GLY A 56 5.06 9.00 13.38
C GLY A 56 3.93 8.47 12.49
N THR A 57 3.99 7.21 12.05
CA THR A 57 2.89 6.52 11.35
C THR A 57 2.55 5.23 12.08
N ASN A 58 1.25 4.91 12.17
CA ASN A 58 0.78 3.67 12.77
C ASN A 58 0.89 2.53 11.77
N PHE A 59 1.39 1.39 12.23
CA PHE A 59 1.53 0.15 11.47
C PHE A 59 0.85 -1.00 12.20
N PRO A 60 0.22 -1.95 11.48
CA PRO A 60 -0.30 -3.15 12.10
C PRO A 60 0.84 -3.98 12.71
N SER A 61 0.58 -4.70 13.81
CA SER A 61 1.57 -5.55 14.49
C SER A 61 2.21 -6.64 13.62
N ILE A 62 1.56 -7.01 12.51
CA ILE A 62 2.09 -7.92 11.49
C ILE A 62 3.12 -7.27 10.53
N ALA A 63 3.33 -5.95 10.61
CA ALA A 63 4.47 -5.26 10.03
C ALA A 63 5.56 -5.10 11.09
N SER A 64 6.72 -5.72 10.91
CA SER A 64 7.83 -5.68 11.87
C SER A 64 8.70 -4.44 11.70
N LYS A 65 9.43 -4.03 12.73
CA LYS A 65 10.37 -2.90 12.67
C LYS A 65 11.51 -3.18 11.69
N GLU A 66 11.99 -4.42 11.71
CA GLU A 66 13.06 -4.95 10.89
C GLU A 66 12.68 -4.89 9.40
N ALA A 67 11.43 -5.24 9.06
CA ALA A 67 10.90 -5.08 7.71
C ALA A 67 10.84 -3.60 7.27
N LEU A 68 10.34 -2.70 8.13
CA LEU A 68 10.29 -1.26 7.84
C LEU A 68 11.68 -0.58 7.79
N GLU A 69 12.72 -1.25 8.31
CA GLU A 69 14.11 -0.77 8.27
C GLU A 69 14.93 -1.39 7.14
N ALA A 70 14.64 -2.61 6.72
CA ALA A 70 15.25 -3.25 5.55
C ALA A 70 14.66 -2.75 4.22
N LEU A 71 13.36 -2.48 4.15
CA LEU A 71 12.67 -2.14 2.90
C LEU A 71 13.21 -0.93 2.12
N PRO A 72 13.64 0.18 2.74
CA PRO A 72 14.23 1.32 2.01
C PRO A 72 15.43 0.93 1.12
N ASP A 73 16.18 -0.09 1.50
CA ASP A 73 17.38 -0.60 0.83
C ASP A 73 17.13 -1.93 0.09
N PHE A 74 15.86 -2.35 -0.05
CA PHE A 74 15.48 -3.54 -0.80
C PHE A 74 15.78 -3.38 -2.30
N GLU A 75 16.52 -4.33 -2.87
CA GLU A 75 16.95 -4.33 -4.27
C GLU A 75 15.77 -4.58 -5.22
N ILE A 76 15.63 -3.71 -6.23
CA ILE A 76 14.60 -3.78 -7.28
C ILE A 76 15.28 -4.10 -8.61
N CYS A 77 14.73 -5.03 -9.38
CA CYS A 77 15.25 -5.48 -10.66
C CYS A 77 14.62 -4.73 -11.86
N ASP A 78 15.26 -4.81 -13.04
CA ASP A 78 14.82 -4.13 -14.27
C ASP A 78 13.47 -4.66 -14.81
N ASP A 79 13.09 -5.89 -14.45
CA ASP A 79 11.86 -6.58 -14.88
C ASP A 79 10.87 -6.85 -13.74
N ASP A 80 11.06 -6.19 -12.60
CA ASP A 80 10.14 -6.18 -11.47
C ASP A 80 8.82 -5.46 -11.80
N ILE A 81 7.72 -5.93 -11.20
CA ILE A 81 6.38 -5.32 -11.30
C ILE A 81 5.86 -5.00 -9.90
N ALA A 82 5.96 -3.73 -9.50
CA ALA A 82 5.56 -3.25 -8.20
C ALA A 82 4.10 -2.77 -8.17
N VAL A 83 3.25 -3.45 -7.40
CA VAL A 83 1.86 -3.04 -7.13
C VAL A 83 1.79 -2.29 -5.81
N VAL A 84 1.66 -0.97 -5.89
CA VAL A 84 1.48 -0.07 -4.73
C VAL A 84 0.00 0.19 -4.54
N SER A 85 -0.56 0.01 -3.34
CA SER A 85 -2.01 0.18 -3.12
C SER A 85 -2.39 0.47 -1.68
N PHE A 86 -3.32 1.39 -1.42
CA PHE A 86 -3.99 1.44 -0.11
C PHE A 86 -4.84 0.16 0.09
N PRO A 87 -5.02 -0.38 1.31
CA PRO A 87 -5.92 -1.49 1.58
C PRO A 87 -7.29 -1.38 0.88
N LYS A 88 -7.76 -2.52 0.34
CA LYS A 88 -9.11 -2.69 -0.26
C LYS A 88 -9.43 -1.87 -1.52
N THR A 89 -8.45 -1.18 -2.09
CA THR A 89 -8.54 -0.50 -3.38
C THR A 89 -8.77 -1.45 -4.56
N GLY A 90 -8.24 -2.67 -4.51
CA GLY A 90 -8.43 -3.66 -5.59
C GLY A 90 -7.17 -4.43 -5.98
N SER A 91 -6.05 -4.28 -5.25
CA SER A 91 -4.76 -4.91 -5.62
C SER A 91 -4.83 -6.41 -5.88
N ASN A 92 -5.67 -7.18 -5.17
CA ASN A 92 -5.83 -8.62 -5.45
C ASN A 92 -6.44 -8.91 -6.85
N TRP A 93 -7.27 -8.02 -7.39
CA TRP A 93 -7.81 -8.15 -8.76
C TRP A 93 -6.76 -7.79 -9.81
N LEU A 94 -6.00 -6.70 -9.59
CA LEU A 94 -4.88 -6.32 -10.45
C LEU A 94 -3.78 -7.38 -10.48
N LEU A 95 -3.39 -7.93 -9.32
CA LEU A 95 -2.45 -9.05 -9.24
C LEU A 95 -2.97 -10.26 -10.04
N GLY A 96 -4.26 -10.60 -9.90
CA GLY A 96 -4.90 -11.64 -10.71
C GLY A 96 -4.93 -11.38 -12.23
N ILE A 97 -4.77 -10.13 -12.67
CA ILE A 97 -4.59 -9.76 -14.08
C ILE A 97 -3.12 -9.87 -14.48
N ILE A 98 -2.20 -9.25 -13.75
CA ILE A 98 -0.74 -9.31 -14.00
C ILE A 98 -0.28 -10.76 -14.10
N SER A 99 -0.66 -11.60 -13.14
CA SER A 99 -0.30 -13.02 -13.10
C SER A 99 -0.90 -13.84 -14.26
N LYS A 100 -2.03 -13.41 -14.85
CA LYS A 100 -2.55 -14.02 -16.08
C LYS A 100 -1.78 -13.54 -17.32
N LEU A 101 -1.46 -12.26 -17.40
CA LEU A 101 -0.69 -11.68 -18.50
C LEU A 101 0.73 -12.26 -18.58
N LEU A 102 1.43 -12.37 -17.45
CA LEU A 102 2.77 -12.97 -17.39
C LEU A 102 2.77 -14.43 -17.88
N ARG A 103 1.81 -15.25 -17.44
CA ARG A 103 1.67 -16.63 -17.93
C ARG A 103 1.32 -16.67 -19.41
N SER A 104 0.37 -15.85 -19.86
CA SER A 104 -0.02 -15.77 -21.28
C SER A 104 1.09 -15.27 -22.20
N ALA A 105 2.09 -14.57 -21.66
CA ALA A 105 3.27 -14.09 -22.36
C ALA A 105 4.51 -15.01 -22.19
N GLY A 106 4.34 -16.21 -21.61
CA GLY A 106 5.44 -17.17 -21.40
C GLY A 106 6.52 -16.67 -20.43
N LYS A 107 6.20 -15.72 -19.54
CA LYS A 107 7.14 -15.11 -18.60
C LYS A 107 7.27 -15.87 -17.26
N THR A 108 6.36 -16.80 -16.99
CA THR A 108 6.40 -17.66 -15.80
C THR A 108 5.43 -18.82 -15.94
N GLU A 109 5.82 -19.99 -15.43
CA GLU A 109 4.95 -21.17 -15.31
C GLU A 109 4.17 -21.19 -13.99
N GLU A 110 4.54 -20.38 -13.00
CA GLU A 110 3.92 -20.33 -11.67
C GLU A 110 2.40 -20.17 -11.75
N SER A 111 1.67 -20.85 -10.86
CA SER A 111 0.21 -20.70 -10.80
C SER A 111 -0.19 -19.26 -10.49
N VAL A 112 -1.37 -18.82 -10.96
CA VAL A 112 -1.89 -17.48 -10.63
C VAL A 112 -1.92 -17.26 -9.12
N SER A 113 -2.26 -18.29 -8.33
CA SER A 113 -2.21 -18.30 -6.87
C SER A 113 -0.80 -18.17 -6.27
N SER A 114 0.23 -18.75 -6.89
CA SER A 114 1.64 -18.64 -6.45
C SER A 114 2.20 -17.23 -6.72
N LEU A 115 1.62 -16.54 -7.69
CA LEU A 115 1.90 -15.16 -8.09
C LEU A 115 0.99 -14.14 -7.37
N MET A 116 0.39 -14.49 -6.22
CA MET A 116 -0.39 -13.58 -5.37
C MET A 116 0.40 -13.23 -4.09
N PRO A 117 1.41 -12.35 -4.17
CA PRO A 117 2.25 -12.03 -3.02
C PRO A 117 1.46 -11.42 -1.85
N ALA A 118 1.90 -11.76 -0.63
CA ALA A 118 1.67 -10.94 0.54
C ALA A 118 2.35 -9.56 0.35
N PRO A 119 1.87 -8.48 0.99
CA PRO A 119 2.61 -7.23 0.98
C PRO A 119 4.00 -7.40 1.61
N ILE A 120 5.03 -6.84 0.99
CA ILE A 120 6.45 -7.06 1.33
C ILE A 120 6.80 -6.66 2.77
N GLU A 121 6.05 -5.71 3.33
CA GLU A 121 6.18 -5.23 4.70
C GLU A 121 5.55 -6.12 5.79
N LEU A 122 4.85 -7.21 5.44
CA LEU A 122 4.09 -8.03 6.39
C LEU A 122 4.63 -9.47 6.56
N SER A 123 4.51 -10.00 7.78
CA SER A 123 4.50 -11.43 8.10
C SER A 123 3.06 -11.86 8.40
N LEU A 124 2.46 -12.71 7.57
CA LEU A 124 1.04 -13.07 7.69
C LEU A 124 0.74 -14.24 8.65
N LYS A 125 1.77 -14.96 9.12
CA LYS A 125 1.65 -16.03 10.13
C LYS A 125 2.79 -15.92 11.15
N PRO A 126 2.61 -16.43 12.38
CA PRO A 126 3.70 -16.59 13.34
C PRO A 126 4.85 -17.40 12.72
N ASN A 127 6.07 -16.96 12.95
CA ASN A 127 7.32 -17.58 12.48
C ASN A 127 7.51 -17.65 10.95
N GLU A 128 6.61 -17.06 10.13
CA GLU A 128 6.90 -16.87 8.70
C GLU A 128 7.79 -15.64 8.47
N PRO A 129 8.86 -15.75 7.65
CA PRO A 129 9.71 -14.62 7.32
C PRO A 129 8.91 -13.53 6.59
N PRO A 130 9.20 -12.24 6.79
CA PRO A 130 8.47 -11.16 6.14
C PRO A 130 8.51 -11.23 4.61
N GLY A 131 7.50 -10.65 3.97
CA GLY A 131 7.34 -10.70 2.51
C GLY A 131 8.61 -10.33 1.73
N TYR A 132 9.35 -9.30 2.16
CA TYR A 132 10.62 -8.90 1.52
C TYR A 132 11.68 -10.02 1.50
N VAL A 133 11.79 -10.83 2.56
CA VAL A 133 12.74 -11.95 2.62
C VAL A 133 12.33 -13.06 1.65
N THR A 134 11.04 -13.40 1.59
CA THR A 134 10.55 -14.43 0.65
C THR A 134 10.66 -14.00 -0.81
N LEU A 135 10.54 -12.70 -1.07
CA LEU A 135 10.62 -12.09 -2.40
C LEU A 135 12.06 -11.95 -2.89
N ALA A 136 13.01 -11.64 -2.01
CA ALA A 136 14.44 -11.59 -2.35
C ALA A 136 14.95 -12.94 -2.91
N ALA A 137 14.36 -14.06 -2.49
CA ALA A 137 14.69 -15.40 -2.97
C ALA A 137 13.95 -15.83 -4.25
N LYS A 138 13.03 -15.02 -4.79
CA LYS A 138 12.33 -15.33 -6.05
C LYS A 138 13.13 -14.90 -7.28
N SER A 139 13.12 -15.74 -8.31
CA SER A 139 13.55 -15.39 -9.66
C SER A 139 12.63 -14.35 -10.30
N SER A 140 13.20 -13.48 -11.15
CA SER A 140 12.44 -12.55 -12.00
C SER A 140 11.55 -13.25 -13.05
N PRO A 141 10.52 -12.56 -13.58
CA PRO A 141 10.06 -11.22 -13.18
C PRO A 141 9.25 -11.27 -11.88
N ARG A 142 9.66 -10.52 -10.85
CA ARG A 142 9.04 -10.59 -9.53
C ARG A 142 7.85 -9.65 -9.46
N ILE A 143 6.71 -10.14 -8.98
CA ILE A 143 5.59 -9.28 -8.62
C ILE A 143 5.76 -8.85 -7.17
N LEU A 144 5.92 -7.55 -6.94
CA LEU A 144 5.98 -6.95 -5.61
C LEU A 144 4.61 -6.38 -5.28
N LYS A 145 4.27 -6.40 -3.99
CA LYS A 145 3.06 -5.76 -3.47
C LYS A 145 3.45 -4.96 -2.24
N THR A 146 2.98 -3.72 -2.13
CA THR A 146 3.13 -2.97 -0.88
C THR A 146 1.91 -2.11 -0.60
N LEU A 147 1.58 -2.00 0.67
CA LEU A 147 0.57 -1.10 1.23
C LEU A 147 1.22 0.12 1.91
N LEU A 148 2.56 0.25 1.83
CA LEU A 148 3.31 1.31 2.47
C LEU A 148 3.06 2.69 1.82
N PRO A 149 2.93 3.76 2.62
CA PRO A 149 3.10 5.13 2.13
C PRO A 149 4.48 5.32 1.50
N ILE A 150 4.57 6.16 0.46
CA ILE A 150 5.81 6.41 -0.32
C ILE A 150 7.05 6.71 0.53
N ARG A 151 6.88 7.34 1.70
CA ARG A 151 7.93 7.65 2.70
C ARG A 151 8.54 6.43 3.42
N PHE A 152 8.03 5.22 3.18
CA PHE A 152 8.51 3.95 3.73
C PHE A 152 8.73 2.87 2.65
N ALA A 153 8.13 3.01 1.48
CA ALA A 153 8.32 2.08 0.36
C ALA A 153 9.80 2.01 -0.08
N PRO A 154 10.26 0.88 -0.65
CA PRO A 154 11.61 0.75 -1.19
C PRO A 154 12.05 1.92 -2.06
N ARG A 155 13.33 2.32 -1.98
CA ARG A 155 13.83 3.46 -2.78
C ARG A 155 13.71 3.21 -4.28
N GLY A 156 13.93 1.98 -4.75
CA GLY A 156 13.72 1.64 -6.16
C GLY A 156 12.26 1.70 -6.63
N ILE A 157 11.26 1.72 -5.73
CA ILE A 157 9.84 1.92 -6.07
C ILE A 157 9.44 3.40 -5.92
N SER A 158 9.92 4.07 -4.87
CA SER A 158 9.57 5.47 -4.57
C SER A 158 10.39 6.50 -5.36
N LYS A 159 11.56 6.10 -5.88
CA LYS A 159 12.43 6.84 -6.80
C LYS A 159 13.13 5.86 -7.76
N PRO A 160 12.41 5.29 -8.75
CA PRO A 160 13.00 4.36 -9.73
C PRO A 160 14.25 4.94 -10.40
N GLN A 161 15.29 4.11 -10.53
CA GLN A 161 16.54 4.41 -11.26
C GLN A 161 16.84 3.33 -12.33
N ASN A 162 15.89 2.42 -12.51
CA ASN A 162 15.94 1.21 -13.33
C ASN A 162 14.56 1.06 -14.04
N LYS A 163 14.34 -0.02 -14.78
CA LYS A 163 13.14 -0.20 -15.63
C LYS A 163 11.91 -0.83 -14.94
N VAL A 164 11.89 -0.84 -13.59
CA VAL A 164 10.77 -1.38 -12.80
C VAL A 164 9.43 -0.76 -13.20
N LYS A 165 8.39 -1.60 -13.32
CA LYS A 165 7.03 -1.15 -13.62
C LYS A 165 6.27 -0.91 -12.32
N VAL A 166 5.91 0.33 -12.01
CA VAL A 166 5.20 0.71 -10.78
C VAL A 166 3.73 0.99 -11.08
N LEU A 167 2.83 0.10 -10.66
CA LEU A 167 1.38 0.24 -10.82
C LEU A 167 0.75 0.70 -9.51
N VAL A 168 0.21 1.92 -9.49
CA VAL A 168 -0.44 2.50 -8.30
C VAL A 168 -1.96 2.28 -8.37
N MET A 169 -2.46 1.33 -7.58
CA MET A 169 -3.88 1.01 -7.50
C MET A 169 -4.59 1.89 -6.46
N MET A 170 -5.46 2.79 -6.95
CA MET A 170 -6.33 3.64 -6.14
C MET A 170 -7.81 3.28 -6.35
N ARG A 171 -8.65 3.68 -5.40
CA ARG A 171 -10.11 3.53 -5.43
C ARG A 171 -10.74 4.63 -4.61
N ASN A 172 -11.95 5.04 -5.00
CA ASN A 172 -12.83 5.92 -4.22
C ASN A 172 -12.74 5.60 -2.71
N PRO A 173 -12.41 6.59 -1.85
CA PRO A 173 -12.22 6.36 -0.42
C PRO A 173 -13.50 5.91 0.28
N LYS A 174 -14.70 6.27 -0.22
CA LYS A 174 -15.98 5.83 0.35
C LYS A 174 -16.15 4.31 0.20
N ASP A 175 -15.92 3.81 -1.01
CA ASP A 175 -16.01 2.37 -1.32
C ASP A 175 -14.89 1.59 -0.62
N SER A 176 -13.72 2.20 -0.48
CA SER A 176 -12.58 1.63 0.27
C SER A 176 -12.88 1.57 1.77
N ALA A 177 -13.50 2.59 2.35
CA ALA A 177 -13.94 2.61 3.76
C ALA A 177 -14.94 1.49 4.05
N VAL A 178 -16.00 1.38 3.24
CA VAL A 178 -17.01 0.32 3.37
C VAL A 178 -16.38 -1.07 3.17
N SER A 179 -15.50 -1.22 2.18
CA SER A 179 -14.81 -2.48 1.90
C SER A 179 -13.78 -2.84 2.98
N TYR A 180 -13.19 -1.87 3.67
CA TYR A 180 -12.27 -2.07 4.78
C TYR A 180 -13.02 -2.35 6.07
N TYR A 181 -14.11 -1.64 6.36
CA TYR A 181 -15.03 -1.96 7.46
C TYR A 181 -15.48 -3.43 7.42
N HIS A 182 -16.07 -3.87 6.32
CA HIS A 182 -16.53 -5.26 6.17
C HIS A 182 -15.40 -6.30 6.10
N PHE A 183 -14.18 -5.90 5.75
CA PHE A 183 -13.01 -6.77 5.83
C PHE A 183 -12.53 -6.92 7.27
N SER A 184 -12.42 -5.81 8.01
CA SER A 184 -12.06 -5.75 9.43
C SER A 184 -13.07 -6.50 10.30
N ARG A 185 -14.38 -6.38 10.03
CA ARG A 185 -15.41 -7.20 10.71
C ARG A 185 -15.24 -8.71 10.52
N LYS A 186 -14.65 -9.15 9.40
CA LYS A 186 -14.40 -10.58 9.13
C LYS A 186 -13.03 -11.05 9.61
N LEU A 187 -12.00 -10.21 9.48
CA LEU A 187 -10.61 -10.57 9.79
C LEU A 187 -10.27 -10.34 11.26
N GLY A 188 -10.81 -9.30 11.90
CA GLY A 188 -10.49 -8.93 13.28
C GLY A 188 -10.77 -10.06 14.29
N PRO A 189 -11.93 -10.73 14.24
CA PRO A 189 -12.19 -11.91 15.07
C PRO A 189 -11.24 -13.08 14.78
N LEU A 190 -10.85 -13.30 13.52
CA LEU A 190 -9.90 -14.35 13.11
C LEU A 190 -8.46 -14.06 13.57
N LEU A 191 -8.11 -12.79 13.82
CA LEU A 191 -6.81 -12.36 14.35
C LEU A 191 -6.84 -12.07 15.86
N GLY A 192 -7.95 -12.35 16.56
CA GLY A 192 -8.09 -12.11 17.99
C GLY A 192 -8.14 -10.63 18.41
N VAL A 193 -8.30 -9.69 17.47
CA VAL A 193 -8.36 -8.24 17.74
C VAL A 193 -9.80 -7.69 17.85
N GLY A 194 -10.80 -8.57 17.81
CA GLY A 194 -12.22 -8.21 17.94
C GLY A 194 -12.84 -7.67 16.65
N GLU A 195 -14.09 -7.19 16.73
CA GLU A 195 -14.71 -6.44 15.64
C GLU A 195 -14.33 -4.94 15.71
N PRO A 196 -14.26 -4.22 14.57
CA PRO A 196 -14.14 -2.76 14.56
C PRO A 196 -15.38 -2.10 15.19
N PRO A 197 -15.28 -0.84 15.64
CA PRO A 197 -16.41 -0.11 16.22
C PRO A 197 -17.55 0.10 15.22
N ALA A 198 -18.70 0.59 15.70
CA ALA A 198 -19.88 0.83 14.87
C ALA A 198 -19.57 1.70 13.64
N TRP A 199 -20.25 1.47 12.51
CA TRP A 199 -19.90 2.09 11.21
C TRP A 199 -19.70 3.61 11.29
N GLU A 200 -20.56 4.36 11.99
CA GLU A 200 -20.40 5.83 12.07
C GLU A 200 -19.15 6.27 12.84
N GLU A 201 -18.71 5.49 13.81
CA GLU A 201 -17.43 5.70 14.48
C GLU A 201 -16.28 5.30 13.54
N TYR A 202 -16.36 4.13 12.90
CA TYR A 202 -15.39 3.68 11.89
C TYR A 202 -15.30 4.60 10.66
N ALA A 203 -16.36 5.35 10.31
CA ALA A 203 -16.40 6.29 9.20
C ALA A 203 -15.83 7.67 9.58
N ARG A 204 -16.22 8.22 10.75
CA ARG A 204 -15.57 9.42 11.32
C ARG A 204 -14.07 9.18 11.50
N ALA A 205 -13.74 7.98 11.98
CA ALA A 205 -12.41 7.43 11.98
C ALA A 205 -11.78 7.46 10.60
N PHE A 206 -12.36 6.78 9.59
CA PHE A 206 -11.80 6.67 8.24
C PHE A 206 -11.51 8.01 7.54
N VAL A 207 -12.00 9.14 8.05
CA VAL A 207 -11.72 10.51 7.57
C VAL A 207 -10.67 11.27 8.43
N GLY A 208 -10.31 10.79 9.62
CA GLY A 208 -9.53 11.49 10.66
C GLY A 208 -8.04 11.14 10.87
N GLY A 209 -7.42 10.26 10.09
CA GLY A 209 -5.96 10.11 9.88
C GLY A 209 -5.21 8.86 10.39
N GLN A 210 -5.88 7.84 10.94
CA GLN A 210 -5.35 6.98 12.02
C GLN A 210 -5.57 5.44 11.85
N SER A 211 -5.90 4.93 10.63
CA SER A 211 -6.17 3.50 10.29
C SER A 211 -5.01 2.81 9.59
#